data_AF-A0A084WQK1-F1
#
_entry.id   AF-A0A084WQK1-F1
#
_cell.length_a   1.000
_cell.length_b   1.000
_cell.length_c   1.000
_cell.angle_alpha   90.00
_cell.angle_beta   90.00
_cell.angle_gamma   90.00
#
_symmetry.space_group_name_H-M   'P 1'
#
loop_
_entity.id
_entity.type
_entity.pdbx_description
1 polymer ?
#
loop_
_entity_poly.entity_id
_entity_poly.type
_entity_poly.pdbx_seq_one_letter_code
_entity_poly.pdbx_strand_id
1 'polypeptide(L)' 'MKLLFLLSFLLCAILAAAGKYSCPACPANYMPVCGTNGKTYANECVLECTVAPAVRVARSGEC' A
#
# COMPACT_ATOMS: atom_id res chain seq x y z
N MET A 1 -16.21 -5.87 33.00
CA MET A 1 -15.42 -6.68 32.04
C MET A 1 -15.98 -6.62 30.61
N LYS A 2 -17.29 -6.82 30.34
CA LYS A 2 -17.89 -6.66 29.00
C LYS A 2 -17.71 -5.27 28.35
N LEU A 3 -17.79 -4.20 29.14
CA LEU A 3 -17.65 -2.81 28.66
C LEU A 3 -16.26 -2.48 28.09
N LEU A 4 -15.20 -3.06 28.67
CA LEU A 4 -13.82 -2.87 28.21
C LEU A 4 -13.59 -3.48 26.81
N PHE A 5 -14.22 -4.63 26.52
CA PHE A 5 -14.15 -5.27 25.19
C PHE A 5 -14.87 -4.45 24.12
N LEU A 6 -16.00 -3.81 24.46
CA LEU A 6 -16.72 -2.96 23.52
C LEU A 6 -15.94 -1.68 23.20
N LEU A 7 -15.29 -1.09 24.21
CA LEU A 7 -14.41 0.08 24.02
C LEU A 7 -13.19 -0.25 23.16
N SER A 8 -12.58 -1.43 23.31
CA SER A 8 -11.46 -1.85 22.44
C SER A 8 -11.89 -2.11 21.00
N PHE A 9 -13.08 -2.67 20.79
CA PHE A 9 -13.62 -2.89 19.44
C PHE A 9 -13.98 -1.57 18.74
N LEU A 10 -14.61 -0.63 19.45
CA LEU A 10 -14.83 0.72 18.94
C LEU A 10 -13.50 1.43 18.63
N LEU A 11 -12.52 1.33 19.53
CA LEU A 11 -11.18 1.88 19.35
C LEU A 11 -10.45 1.25 18.14
N CYS A 12 -10.68 -0.02 17.84
CA CYS A 12 -10.11 -0.64 16.65
C CYS A 12 -10.83 -0.16 15.37
N ALA A 13 -12.17 -0.05 15.42
CA ALA A 13 -12.99 0.32 14.28
C ALA A 13 -12.73 1.76 13.77
N ILE A 14 -12.57 2.74 14.66
CA ILE A 14 -12.25 4.12 14.21
C ILE A 14 -10.80 4.26 13.72
N LEU A 15 -9.87 3.42 14.18
CA LEU A 15 -8.47 3.41 13.75
C LEU A 15 -8.30 2.74 12.37
N ALA A 16 -9.17 1.78 12.04
CA ALA A 16 -9.14 1.06 10.75
C ALA A 16 -9.68 1.88 9.56
N ALA A 17 -10.32 3.04 9.79
CA ALA A 17 -10.99 3.83 8.74
C ALA A 17 -10.07 4.77 7.94
N ALA A 18 -8.78 4.85 8.26
CA ALA A 18 -7.86 5.79 7.61
C ALA A 18 -7.00 5.12 6.52
N GLY A 19 -7.63 4.76 5.40
CA GLY A 19 -6.93 4.15 4.25
C GLY A 19 -7.46 4.66 2.92
N LYS A 20 -7.50 5.98 2.71
CA LYS A 20 -7.79 6.56 1.38
C LYS A 20 -6.54 6.51 0.52
N TYR A 21 -6.32 5.37 -0.16
CA TYR A 21 -5.33 5.28 -1.22
C TYR A 21 -5.89 5.98 -2.47
N SER A 22 -5.66 7.28 -2.58
CA SER A 22 -5.85 7.99 -3.84
C SER A 22 -4.56 7.88 -4.64
N CYS A 23 -4.54 7.03 -5.67
CA CYS A 23 -3.41 6.95 -6.60
C CYS A 23 -3.41 8.20 -7.50
N PRO A 24 -2.34 9.00 -7.53
CA PRO A 24 -2.20 10.08 -8.52
C PRO A 24 -2.09 9.51 -9.94
N ALA A 25 -2.38 10.33 -10.95
CA ALA A 25 -2.08 9.96 -12.33
C ALA A 25 -0.57 9.76 -12.49
N CYS A 26 -0.14 8.54 -12.79
CA CYS A 26 1.27 8.23 -13.02
C CYS A 26 1.68 8.53 -14.46
N PRO A 27 2.92 8.98 -14.69
CA PRO A 27 3.48 9.04 -16.03
C PRO A 27 3.52 7.65 -16.67
N ALA A 28 3.34 7.62 -17.99
CA ALA A 28 3.40 6.38 -18.78
C ALA A 28 4.83 6.00 -19.20
N ASN A 29 5.85 6.52 -18.52
CA ASN A 29 7.24 6.15 -18.76
C ASN A 29 7.51 4.74 -18.24
N TYR A 30 8.27 3.97 -19.01
CA TYR A 30 8.68 2.63 -18.62
C TYR A 30 10.06 2.70 -17.99
N MET A 31 10.10 2.67 -16.66
CA MET A 31 11.30 2.67 -15.81
C MET A 31 11.11 1.62 -14.73
N PRO A 32 11.25 0.32 -15.07
CA PRO A 32 10.76 -0.75 -14.24
C PRO A 32 11.45 -0.82 -12.88
N VAL A 33 10.70 -1.25 -11.87
CA VAL A 33 11.20 -1.53 -10.51
C VAL A 33 10.68 -2.88 -10.04
N CYS A 34 11.51 -3.60 -9.29
CA CYS A 34 11.12 -4.84 -8.64
C CYS A 34 10.59 -4.54 -7.24
N GLY A 35 9.36 -4.95 -6.94
CA GLY A 35 8.77 -4.81 -5.62
C GLY A 35 9.32 -5.83 -4.61
N THR A 36 9.19 -5.54 -3.32
CA THR A 36 9.50 -6.48 -2.21
C THR A 36 8.70 -7.78 -2.26
N ASN A 37 7.63 -7.81 -3.06
CA ASN A 37 6.80 -8.99 -3.33
C ASN A 37 7.25 -9.81 -4.56
N GLY A 38 8.36 -9.45 -5.20
CA GLY A 38 8.87 -10.13 -6.39
C GLY A 38 8.09 -9.84 -7.68
N LYS A 39 7.26 -8.79 -7.71
CA LYS A 39 6.58 -8.34 -8.94
C LYS A 39 7.29 -7.15 -9.56
N THR A 40 7.42 -7.16 -10.89
CA THR A 40 7.88 -6.01 -11.67
C THR A 40 6.74 -5.00 -11.82
N TYR A 41 7.03 -3.73 -11.57
CA TYR A 41 6.14 -2.59 -11.79
C TYR A 41 6.71 -1.69 -12.89
N ALA A 42 5.85 -1.11 -13.73
CA ALA A 42 6.26 -0.33 -14.89
C ALA A 42 7.09 0.92 -14.53
N ASN A 43 6.80 1.50 -13.36
CA ASN A 43 7.60 2.53 -12.72
C ASN A 43 7.29 2.60 -11.21
N GLU A 44 8.07 3.40 -10.48
CA GLU A 44 7.92 3.60 -9.04
C GLU A 44 6.55 4.17 -8.65
N CYS A 45 6.02 5.14 -9.41
CA CYS A 45 4.69 5.70 -9.17
C CYS A 45 3.60 4.60 -9.23
N VAL A 46 3.67 3.72 -10.22
CA VAL A 46 2.73 2.59 -10.35
C VAL A 46 2.84 1.62 -9.18
N LEU A 47 4.03 1.42 -8.60
CA LEU A 47 4.22 0.61 -7.38
C LEU A 47 3.59 1.27 -6.16
N GLU A 48 3.84 2.56 -5.94
CA GLU A 48 3.29 3.33 -4.82
C GLU A 48 1.76 3.43 -4.86
N CYS A 49 1.21 3.42 -6.07
CA CYS A 49 -0.23 3.39 -6.33
C CYS A 49 -0.91 2.05 -6.02
N THR A 50 -0.16 1.00 -5.67
CA THR A 50 -0.76 -0.29 -5.42
C THR A 50 -1.53 -0.30 -4.09
N VAL A 51 -2.71 -0.91 -4.10
CA VAL A 51 -3.49 -1.19 -2.88
C VAL A 51 -2.88 -2.35 -2.08
N ALA A 52 -1.75 -2.90 -2.52
CA ALA A 52 -1.08 -3.99 -1.85
C ALA A 52 -0.40 -3.47 -0.58
N PRO A 53 -0.71 -4.01 0.61
CA PRO A 53 -0.13 -3.50 1.84
C PRO A 53 1.39 -3.68 1.84
N ALA A 54 2.09 -2.56 2.02
CA ALA A 54 3.52 -2.46 2.29
C ALA A 54 4.49 -2.96 1.19
N VAL A 55 4.08 -2.98 -0.08
CA VAL A 55 5.03 -3.20 -1.18
C VAL A 55 5.92 -1.97 -1.36
N ARG A 56 7.23 -2.16 -1.37
CA ARG A 56 8.25 -1.11 -1.59
C ARG A 56 9.14 -1.50 -2.77
N VAL A 57 9.90 -0.56 -3.31
CA VAL A 57 10.97 -0.86 -4.27
C VAL A 57 12.05 -1.71 -3.57
N ALA A 58 12.31 -2.91 -4.09
CA ALA A 58 13.42 -3.77 -3.68
C ALA A 58 14.68 -3.49 -4.48
N ARG A 59 14.56 -3.33 -5.82
CA ARG A 59 15.65 -2.92 -6.71
C ARG A 59 15.11 -2.19 -7.94
N SER A 60 15.94 -1.36 -8.55
CA SER A 60 15.70 -0.81 -9.90
C SER A 60 15.79 -1.91 -10.95
N GLY A 61 15.03 -1.77 -12.03
CA GLY A 61 14.90 -2.79 -13.07
C GLY A 61 13.83 -3.82 -12.73
N GLU A 62 13.67 -4.81 -13.61
CA GLU A 62 12.71 -5.89 -13.41
C GLU A 62 13.12 -6.83 -12.27
N CYS A 63 12.15 -7.57 -11.73
CA CYS A 63 12.42 -8.82 -11.01
C CYS A 63 12.85 -9.88 -12.05
#